data_AF-A0A952U3X2-F1
#
_entry.id   AF-A0A952U3X2-F1
#
_cell.length_a   1.000
_cell.length_b   1.000
_cell.length_c   1.000
_cell.angle_alpha   90.00
_cell.angle_beta   90.00
_cell.angle_gamma   90.00
#
_symmetry.space_group_name_H-M   'P 1'
#
loop_
_entity.id
_entity.type
_entity.pdbx_description
1 polymer ?
#
loop_
_entity_poly.entity_id
_entity_poly.type
_entity_poly.pdbx_seq_one_letter_code
_entity_poly.pdbx_strand_id
1 'polypeptide(L)'
;MIRLSKPVKLLEWGEGTNTTNQRWIEMGTGTIVGKPKTVSGITTVVVELNSSDVKKTNASDDTIKIAQVGEAMTPLSEVLWGEVGYGRLKSISGKNVEVELKVAVKVGR
;
A
#
# COMPACT_ATOMS: atom_id res chain seq x y z
N MET A 1 -8.49 -8.45 2.21
CA MET A 1 -8.41 -8.26 3.68
C MET A 1 -6.96 -7.93 3.97
N ILE A 2 -6.67 -6.86 4.70
CA ILE A 2 -5.28 -6.54 5.08
C ILE A 2 -4.91 -7.40 6.29
N ARG A 3 -3.78 -8.11 6.23
CA ARG A 3 -3.26 -8.88 7.37
C ARG A 3 -2.07 -8.17 7.99
N LEU A 4 -2.09 -7.91 9.29
CA LEU A 4 -1.03 -7.15 9.96
C LEU A 4 0.31 -7.89 10.02
N SER A 5 0.27 -9.22 10.06
CA SER A 5 1.44 -10.10 10.15
C SER A 5 2.16 -10.35 8.82
N LYS A 6 1.56 -9.92 7.70
CA LYS A 6 2.12 -10.18 6.36
C LYS A 6 2.95 -8.99 5.84
N PRO A 7 4.05 -9.26 5.12
CA PRO A 7 4.80 -8.22 4.45
C PRO A 7 3.92 -7.51 3.41
N VAL A 8 4.14 -6.20 3.27
CA VAL A 8 3.46 -5.33 2.32
C VAL A 8 4.43 -4.76 1.31
N LYS A 9 3.91 -4.50 0.12
CA LYS A 9 4.56 -3.73 -0.94
C LYS A 9 3.72 -2.50 -1.20
N LEU A 10 4.36 -1.34 -1.19
CA LEU A 10 3.76 -0.08 -1.60
C LEU A 10 4.11 0.19 -3.06
N LEU A 11 3.09 0.54 -3.82
CA LEU A 11 3.19 0.88 -5.23
C LEU A 11 2.61 2.27 -5.45
N GLU A 12 3.32 3.13 -6.17
CA GLU A 12 2.82 4.43 -6.63
C GLU A 12 2.34 4.36 -8.07
N TRP A 13 1.45 5.28 -8.44
CA TRP A 13 1.03 5.46 -9.81
C TRP A 13 2.16 6.04 -10.65
N GLY A 14 2.55 5.36 -11.74
CA GLY A 14 3.66 5.79 -12.57
C GLY A 14 3.35 7.07 -13.36
N GLU A 15 4.36 7.91 -13.59
CA GLU A 15 4.22 9.11 -14.43
C GLU A 15 3.86 8.72 -15.89
N GLY A 16 2.94 9.46 -16.52
CA GLY A 16 2.47 9.19 -17.88
C GLY A 16 1.50 8.01 -18.00
N THR A 17 1.09 7.43 -16.87
CA THR A 17 0.09 6.35 -16.80
C THR A 17 -1.31 6.89 -17.09
N ASN A 18 -2.06 6.19 -17.95
CA ASN A 18 -3.48 6.48 -18.21
C ASN A 18 -4.36 5.28 -17.87
N THR A 19 -5.69 5.43 -18.01
CA THR A 19 -6.67 4.38 -17.68
C THR A 19 -6.44 3.07 -18.46
N THR A 20 -5.84 3.16 -19.65
CA THR A 20 -5.56 2.02 -20.54
C THR A 20 -4.19 1.41 -20.27
N ASN A 21 -3.21 2.20 -19.83
CA ASN A 21 -1.83 1.80 -19.61
C ASN A 21 -1.44 1.99 -18.15
N GLN A 22 -2.11 1.28 -17.25
CA GLN A 22 -1.91 1.38 -15.79
C GLN A 22 -0.53 0.82 -15.39
N ARG A 23 0.41 1.71 -15.02
CA ARG A 23 1.73 1.34 -14.51
C ARG A 23 1.81 1.68 -13.03
N TRP A 24 2.22 0.68 -12.26
CA TRP A 24 2.44 0.76 -10.84
C TRP A 24 3.93 0.58 -10.58
N ILE A 25 4.56 1.57 -9.95
CA ILE A 25 5.99 1.57 -9.66
C ILE A 25 6.17 1.22 -8.18
N GLU A 26 7.12 0.33 -7.89
CA GLU A 26 7.42 -0.06 -6.52
C GLU A 26 8.11 1.08 -5.76
N MET A 27 7.46 1.55 -4.69
CA MET A 27 8.05 2.49 -3.74
C MET A 27 8.91 1.77 -2.70
N GLY A 28 8.52 0.56 -2.32
CA GLY A 28 9.26 -0.26 -1.37
C GLY A 28 8.44 -1.37 -0.75
N THR A 29 9.14 -2.19 0.05
CA THR A 29 8.56 -3.27 0.85
C THR A 29 8.73 -3.01 2.33
N GLY A 30 7.81 -3.53 3.13
CA GLY A 30 7.77 -3.26 4.56
C GLY A 30 6.72 -4.09 5.29
N THR A 31 6.32 -3.60 6.46
CA THR A 31 5.27 -4.19 7.30
C THR A 31 4.28 -3.12 7.74
N ILE A 32 3.05 -3.54 8.06
CA ILE A 32 2.07 -2.61 8.64
C ILE A 32 2.36 -2.49 10.13
N VAL A 33 2.52 -1.26 10.59
CA VAL A 33 2.76 -0.96 12.00
C VAL A 33 1.55 -0.30 12.62
N GLY A 34 1.26 -0.69 13.86
CA GLY A 34 0.07 -0.23 14.57
C GLY A 34 -1.24 -0.84 14.05
N LYS A 35 -2.35 -0.43 14.67
CA LYS A 35 -3.69 -0.82 14.25
C LYS A 35 -4.24 0.22 13.28
N PRO A 36 -4.71 -0.16 12.09
CA PRO A 36 -5.40 0.76 11.20
C PRO A 36 -6.56 1.45 11.92
N LYS A 37 -6.67 2.76 11.74
CA LYS A 37 -7.71 3.57 12.38
C LYS A 37 -8.70 4.04 11.33
N THR A 38 -9.98 3.80 11.54
CA THR A 38 -11.04 4.29 10.66
C THR A 38 -11.75 5.46 11.31
N VAL A 39 -11.76 6.62 10.64
CA VAL A 39 -12.50 7.82 11.05
C VAL A 39 -13.30 8.30 9.85
N SER A 40 -14.61 8.51 10.01
CA SER A 40 -15.50 9.01 8.96
C SER A 40 -15.42 8.23 7.64
N GLY A 41 -15.25 6.91 7.71
CA GLY A 41 -15.16 6.02 6.54
C GLY A 41 -13.79 5.97 5.86
N ILE A 42 -12.79 6.71 6.36
CA ILE A 42 -11.41 6.67 5.87
C ILE A 42 -10.57 5.84 6.84
N THR A 43 -9.95 4.78 6.34
CA THR A 43 -9.03 3.94 7.10
C THR A 43 -7.60 4.40 6.86
N THR A 44 -6.92 4.88 7.90
CA THR A 44 -5.48 5.19 7.87
C THR A 44 -4.68 3.95 8.24
N VAL A 45 -3.73 3.58 7.38
CA VAL A 45 -2.76 2.50 7.57
C VAL A 45 -1.36 3.11 7.61
N VAL A 46 -0.56 2.69 8.57
CA VAL A 46 0.85 3.08 8.66
C VAL A 46 1.70 1.89 8.22
N VAL A 47 2.56 2.11 7.25
CA VAL A 47 3.51 1.11 6.75
C VAL A 47 4.91 1.55 7.10
N GLU A 48 5.65 0.71 7.81
CA GLU A 48 7.08 0.88 8.03
C GLU A 48 7.83 0.16 6.92
N LEU A 49 8.56 0.91 6.09
CA LEU A 49 9.35 0.38 5.00
C LEU A 49 10.72 -0.09 5.47
N ASN A 50 11.20 -1.19 4.89
CA ASN A 50 12.49 -1.79 5.22
C ASN A 50 13.66 -0.87 4.81
N SER A 51 13.51 -0.20 3.66
CA SER A 51 14.47 0.78 3.16
C SER A 51 14.21 2.17 3.71
N SER A 52 15.27 2.92 4.02
CA SER A 52 15.20 4.33 4.41
C SER A 52 14.99 5.28 3.23
N ASP A 53 15.28 4.85 2.00
CA ASP A 53 15.23 5.71 0.81
C ASP A 53 13.89 5.60 0.08
N VAL A 54 12.82 5.98 0.77
CA VAL A 54 11.48 6.03 0.20
C VAL A 54 11.39 7.25 -0.71
N LYS A 55 11.48 7.05 -2.03
CA LYS A 55 11.31 8.11 -3.01
C LYS A 55 10.02 7.88 -3.79
N LYS A 56 9.02 8.72 -3.50
CA LYS A 56 7.88 8.92 -4.40
C LYS A 56 8.41 9.62 -5.66
N THR A 57 8.30 8.96 -6.80
CA THR A 57 8.78 9.51 -8.07
C THR A 57 7.72 10.37 -8.74
N ASN A 58 6.44 10.04 -8.57
CA ASN A 58 5.35 10.80 -9.16
C ASN A 58 4.79 11.84 -8.17
N ALA A 59 5.32 13.05 -8.19
CA ALA A 59 4.84 14.13 -7.32
C ALA A 59 3.40 14.60 -7.65
N SER A 60 2.91 14.35 -8.87
CA SER A 60 1.61 14.84 -9.33
C SER A 60 0.40 13.98 -8.90
N ASP A 61 0.64 12.73 -8.50
CA ASP A 61 -0.40 11.80 -8.09
C ASP A 61 -0.06 11.14 -6.76
N ASP A 62 -0.95 11.27 -5.78
CA ASP A 62 -0.81 10.67 -4.45
C ASP A 62 -1.44 9.27 -4.36
N THR A 63 -1.86 8.70 -5.47
CA THR A 63 -2.44 7.37 -5.53
C THR A 63 -1.41 6.31 -5.12
N ILE A 64 -1.75 5.57 -4.07
CA ILE A 64 -0.95 4.46 -3.55
C ILE A 64 -1.77 3.17 -3.53
N LYS A 65 -1.13 2.09 -3.94
CA LYS A 65 -1.63 0.73 -3.81
C LYS A 65 -0.80 -0.04 -2.79
N ILE A 66 -1.51 -0.81 -1.97
CA ILE A 66 -0.93 -1.73 -1.00
C ILE A 66 -1.15 -3.15 -1.52
N ALA A 67 -0.05 -3.89 -1.68
CA ALA A 67 -0.09 -5.30 -2.04
C ALA A 67 0.50 -6.17 -0.91
N GLN A 68 0.02 -7.41 -0.78
CA GLN A 68 0.51 -8.40 0.19
C GLN A 68 0.81 -9.73 -0.47
N VAL A 69 1.82 -10.40 0.08
CA VAL A 69 2.21 -11.75 -0.34
C VAL A 69 1.08 -12.76 -0.07
N GLY A 70 0.80 -13.61 -1.05
CA GLY A 70 -0.24 -14.64 -0.96
C GLY A 70 -1.67 -14.13 -1.03
N GLU A 71 -1.87 -12.90 -1.50
CA GLU A 71 -3.20 -12.34 -1.80
C GLU A 71 -3.41 -12.19 -3.32
N ALA A 72 -2.51 -12.76 -4.14
CA ALA A 72 -2.65 -12.78 -5.59
C ALA A 72 -3.82 -13.69 -6.02
N MET A 73 -4.27 -13.53 -7.28
CA MET A 73 -5.37 -14.34 -7.84
C MET A 73 -5.07 -15.84 -7.87
N THR A 74 -3.79 -16.24 -7.82
CA THR A 74 -3.39 -17.65 -7.70
C THR A 74 -3.51 -18.11 -6.24
N PRO A 75 -4.43 -19.02 -5.91
CA PRO A 75 -4.58 -19.53 -4.55
C PRO A 75 -3.27 -20.17 -4.07
N LEU A 76 -2.95 -20.03 -2.77
CA LEU A 76 -1.81 -20.66 -2.10
C LEU A 76 -0.41 -20.23 -2.58
N SER A 77 -0.29 -19.25 -3.47
CA SER A 77 1.02 -18.78 -3.89
C SER A 77 1.64 -17.87 -2.83
N GLU A 78 2.56 -18.40 -2.04
CA GLU A 78 3.28 -17.66 -0.97
C GLU A 78 4.34 -16.68 -1.50
N VAL A 79 4.45 -16.49 -2.81
CA VAL A 79 5.47 -15.64 -3.44
C VAL A 79 4.84 -14.49 -4.23
N LEU A 80 3.61 -14.65 -4.68
CA LEU A 80 2.93 -13.65 -5.50
C LEU A 80 2.27 -12.56 -4.65
N TRP A 81 2.42 -11.32 -5.10
CA TRP A 81 1.83 -10.15 -4.47
C TRP A 81 0.45 -9.88 -5.06
N GLY A 82 -0.55 -9.72 -4.19
CA GLY A 82 -1.88 -9.31 -4.61
C GLY A 82 -2.31 -8.02 -3.94
N GLU A 83 -3.15 -7.26 -4.63
CA GLU A 83 -3.71 -6.01 -4.13
C GLU A 83 -4.63 -6.26 -2.94
N VAL A 84 -4.40 -5.55 -1.84
CA VAL A 84 -5.24 -5.62 -0.63
C VAL A 84 -5.90 -4.29 -0.27
N GLY A 85 -5.43 -3.20 -0.88
CA GLY A 85 -6.00 -1.88 -0.67
C GLY A 85 -5.46 -0.85 -1.67
N TYR A 86 -6.27 0.17 -1.91
CA TYR A 86 -5.96 1.30 -2.77
C TYR A 86 -6.40 2.58 -2.06
N GLY A 87 -5.58 3.63 -2.12
CA GLY A 87 -5.87 4.88 -1.45
C GLY A 87 -4.95 6.02 -1.85
N ARG A 88 -4.79 6.96 -0.94
CA ARG A 88 -3.95 8.14 -1.12
C ARG A 88 -2.83 8.17 -0.09
N LEU A 89 -1.67 8.63 -0.52
CA LEU A 89 -0.58 9.00 0.37
C LEU A 89 -1.01 10.19 1.23
N LYS A 90 -0.80 10.09 2.54
CA LYS A 90 -1.04 11.18 3.48
C LYS A 90 0.26 11.86 3.89
N SER A 91 1.26 11.07 4.28
CA SER A 91 2.56 11.57 4.70
C SER A 91 3.63 10.49 4.58
N ILE A 92 4.87 10.93 4.43
CA ILE A 92 6.08 10.10 4.53
C ILE A 92 6.94 10.74 5.62
N SER A 93 7.26 9.97 6.66
CA SER A 93 8.10 10.40 7.78
C SER A 93 9.20 9.36 8.00
N GLY A 94 10.34 9.56 7.34
CA GLY A 94 11.43 8.58 7.32
C GLY A 94 10.97 7.26 6.69
N LYS A 95 10.99 6.18 7.47
CA LYS A 95 10.53 4.84 7.05
C LYS A 95 9.02 4.67 7.13
N ASN A 96 8.32 5.55 7.84
CA ASN A 96 6.88 5.42 8.06
C ASN A 96 6.11 6.14 6.95
N VAL A 97 5.23 5.40 6.29
CA VAL A 97 4.35 5.90 5.23
C VAL A 97 2.92 5.75 5.70
N GLU A 98 2.20 6.87 5.78
CA GLU A 98 0.77 6.88 6.11
C GLU A 98 -0.07 6.89 4.84
N VAL A 99 -0.98 5.94 4.72
CA VAL A 99 -1.88 5.76 3.57
C VAL A 99 -3.33 5.80 4.03
N GLU A 100 -4.15 6.59 3.34
CA GLU A 100 -5.58 6.72 3.57
C GLU A 100 -6.37 5.92 2.53
N LEU A 101 -7.10 4.92 3.00
CA LEU A 101 -7.95 4.05 2.19
C LEU A 101 -9.41 4.50 2.34
N LYS A 102 -10.11 4.74 1.22
CA LYS A 102 -11.50 5.24 1.20
C LYS A 102 -12.57 4.18 1.52
N VAL A 103 -12.18 2.92 1.73
CA VAL A 103 -13.11 1.81 1.96
C VAL A 103 -12.77 1.15 3.29
N ALA A 104 -13.80 0.67 3.99
CA ALA A 104 -13.63 -0.15 5.18
C ALA A 104 -12.87 -1.43 4.83
N VAL A 105 -11.55 -1.43 5.02
CA VAL A 105 -10.75 -2.62 4.80
C VAL A 105 -10.89 -3.53 5.99
N LYS A 106 -11.38 -4.74 5.77
CA LYS A 106 -11.36 -5.79 6.80
C LYS A 106 -9.90 -6.05 7.15
N VAL A 107 -9.51 -5.75 8.39
CA VAL A 107 -8.18 -6.01 8.95
C VAL A 107 -8.24 -7.36 9.68
N GLY A 108 -7.52 -8.35 9.16
CA GLY A 108 -7.36 -9.65 9.80
C GLY A 108 -6.22 -9.61 10.84
N ARG A 109 -6.40 -10.33 11.95
CA ARG A 109 -5.30 -10.65 12.87
C ARG A 109 -4.37 -11.67 12.22
#